data_AF-A0A538KNY6-F1
#
_entry.id   AF-A0A538KNY6-F1
#
_cell.length_a   1.000
_cell.length_b   1.000
_cell.length_c   1.000
_cell.angle_alpha   90.00
_cell.angle_beta   90.00
_cell.angle_gamma   90.00
#
_symmetry.space_group_name_H-M   'P 1'
#
loop_
_entity.id
_entity.type
_entity.pdbx_description
1 polymer ?
#
loop_
_entity_poly.entity_id
_entity_poly.type
_entity_poly.pdbx_seq_one_letter_code
_entity_poly.pdbx_strand_id
1 'polypeptide(L)'
;MERELVALSERLELDPKPIAGGLEEEQREALRQRIERLARRREQLGPVNPLAQEEYREAVEHVEELERQREDLETALRELEKLIRDTDRQIRDSFERTFAAAAQNFEEVVDKLFPGGRGRLRLVHARDEAPARTLGAQDADDDEPTAAGEDDHGPAAEDEDDVLGVEIEITPAGKEMKRLSLLSGGEKSMTALAFLFAVFLARPCPFYILDEVEAALDDLNIDRFLDLLRSYSERAQFIVVTHQKRTMEAADCLYGVSMGSDGISKVISRRLPEERAAA
;
A
#
# COMPACT_ATOMS: atom_id res chain seq x y z
N MET A 1 81.83 20.11 3.05
CA MET A 1 82.24 18.69 3.11
C MET A 1 82.02 18.04 4.47
N GLU A 2 82.82 18.26 5.52
CA GLU A 2 82.61 17.55 6.81
C GLU A 2 81.23 17.84 7.44
N ARG A 3 80.79 19.11 7.45
CA ARG A 3 79.44 19.47 7.95
C ARG A 3 78.28 18.89 7.13
N GLU A 4 78.47 18.72 5.82
CA GLU A 4 77.43 18.15 4.94
C GLU A 4 77.34 16.64 5.09
N LEU A 5 78.48 15.96 5.28
CA LEU A 5 78.52 14.52 5.57
C LEU A 5 77.88 14.20 6.91
N VAL A 6 78.13 15.02 7.95
CA VAL A 6 77.49 14.88 9.25
C VAL A 6 75.96 15.05 9.13
N ALA A 7 75.49 16.12 8.47
CA ALA A 7 74.06 16.34 8.26
C ALA A 7 73.37 15.24 7.42
N LEU A 8 74.07 14.67 6.42
CA LEU A 8 73.54 13.55 5.64
C LEU A 8 73.49 12.25 6.44
N SER A 9 74.52 12.01 7.28
CA SER A 9 74.61 10.82 8.13
C SER A 9 73.52 10.79 9.19
N GLU A 10 73.22 11.93 9.80
CA GLU A 10 72.11 12.09 10.75
C GLU A 10 70.76 11.87 10.06
N ARG A 11 70.55 12.46 8.86
CA ARG A 11 69.26 12.36 8.15
C ARG A 11 68.98 10.97 7.58
N LEU A 12 70.02 10.18 7.32
CA LEU A 12 69.92 8.83 6.76
C LEU A 12 70.12 7.74 7.82
N GLU A 13 70.37 8.10 9.08
CA GLU A 13 70.69 7.19 10.19
C GLU A 13 71.84 6.21 9.86
N LEU A 14 72.83 6.66 9.09
CA LEU A 14 73.97 5.86 8.66
C LEU A 14 75.23 6.33 9.37
N ASP A 15 76.01 5.42 9.95
CA ASP A 15 77.29 5.74 10.60
C ASP A 15 78.43 5.72 9.56
N PRO A 16 78.95 6.88 9.12
CA PRO A 16 79.83 6.95 7.96
C PRO A 16 81.26 6.59 8.36
N LYS A 17 81.67 5.35 8.09
CA LYS A 17 83.08 4.96 8.23
C LYS A 17 83.91 5.52 7.07
N PRO A 18 84.92 6.37 7.33
CA PRO A 18 85.76 6.90 6.27
C PRO A 18 86.57 5.76 5.63
N ILE A 19 86.44 5.59 4.32
CA ILE A 19 87.23 4.62 3.57
C ILE A 19 88.67 5.14 3.48
N ALA A 20 89.60 4.47 4.16
CA ALA A 20 91.02 4.79 4.11
C ALA A 20 91.60 4.33 2.77
N GLY A 21 91.64 5.24 1.80
CA GLY A 21 91.98 4.97 0.41
C GLY A 21 90.78 5.36 -0.45
N GLY A 22 90.86 6.53 -1.11
CA GLY A 22 89.76 7.02 -1.93
C GLY A 22 89.34 5.97 -2.95
N LEU A 23 88.02 5.86 -3.18
CA LEU A 23 87.42 4.89 -4.12
C LEU A 23 88.19 4.82 -5.44
N GLU A 24 88.37 3.62 -5.98
CA GLU A 24 88.96 3.42 -7.31
C GLU A 24 88.11 4.13 -8.37
N GLU A 25 88.75 4.58 -9.46
CA GLU A 25 88.12 5.41 -10.49
C GLU A 25 86.87 4.75 -11.10
N GLU A 26 86.95 3.43 -11.33
CA GLU A 26 85.86 2.59 -11.83
C GLU A 26 84.67 2.53 -10.85
N GLN A 27 84.94 2.44 -9.54
CA GLN A 27 83.90 2.43 -8.50
C GLN A 27 83.21 3.79 -8.40
N ARG A 28 83.95 4.89 -8.54
CA ARG A 28 83.38 6.24 -8.60
C ARG A 28 82.48 6.41 -9.82
N GLU A 29 82.90 5.89 -10.97
CA GLU A 29 82.13 5.97 -12.20
C GLU A 29 80.84 5.15 -12.12
N ALA A 30 80.90 3.93 -11.60
CA ALA A 30 79.72 3.09 -11.37
C ALA A 30 78.70 3.74 -10.40
N LEU A 31 79.18 4.36 -9.32
CA LEU A 31 78.33 5.11 -8.38
C LEU A 31 77.70 6.34 -9.04
N ARG A 32 78.45 7.08 -9.87
CA ARG A 32 77.92 8.21 -10.65
C ARG A 32 76.81 7.78 -11.60
N GLN A 33 77.00 6.70 -12.35
CA GLN A 33 75.98 6.14 -13.23
C GLN A 33 74.74 5.66 -12.47
N ARG A 34 74.92 5.10 -11.26
CA ARG A 34 73.81 4.69 -10.40
C ARG A 34 73.02 5.90 -9.88
N ILE A 35 73.70 6.95 -9.45
CA ILE A 35 73.08 8.22 -9.04
C ILE A 35 72.31 8.81 -10.21
N GLU A 36 72.88 8.84 -11.42
CA GLU A 36 72.21 9.38 -12.60
C GLU A 36 70.96 8.58 -12.98
N ARG A 37 71.02 7.24 -12.95
CA ARG A 37 69.83 6.39 -13.15
C ARG A 37 68.75 6.63 -12.10
N LEU A 38 69.13 6.73 -10.83
CA LEU A 38 68.19 6.99 -9.74
C LEU A 38 67.59 8.40 -9.83
N ALA A 39 68.38 9.40 -10.24
CA ALA A 39 67.92 10.76 -10.46
C ALA A 39 66.90 10.83 -11.61
N ARG A 40 67.19 10.20 -12.75
CA ARG A 40 66.25 10.08 -13.88
C ARG A 40 64.97 9.36 -13.47
N ARG A 41 65.07 8.27 -12.68
CA ARG A 41 63.90 7.54 -12.17
C ARG A 41 63.06 8.38 -11.21
N ARG A 42 63.69 9.21 -10.36
CA ARG A 42 62.98 10.15 -9.47
C ARG A 42 62.26 11.24 -10.27
N GLU A 43 62.89 11.74 -11.32
CA GLU A 43 62.30 12.76 -12.20
C GLU A 43 61.09 12.21 -12.98
N GLN A 44 61.14 10.95 -13.42
CA GLN A 44 60.01 10.26 -14.07
C GLN A 44 58.79 10.06 -13.16
N LEU A 45 58.98 9.98 -11.83
CA LEU A 45 57.88 9.83 -10.87
C LEU A 45 57.07 11.14 -10.68
N GLY A 46 57.56 12.26 -11.20
CA GLY A 46 56.90 13.56 -11.09
C GLY A 46 57.02 14.18 -9.68
N PRO A 47 56.43 15.37 -9.48
CA PRO A 47 56.40 16.02 -8.17
C PRO A 47 55.55 15.21 -7.19
N VAL A 48 56.10 14.93 -6.01
CA VAL A 48 55.33 14.31 -4.91
C VAL A 48 54.32 15.32 -4.42
N ASN A 49 53.04 14.95 -4.41
CA ASN A 49 51.99 15.78 -3.82
C ASN A 49 52.18 15.82 -2.29
N PRO A 50 52.54 16.97 -1.69
CA PRO A 50 52.76 17.07 -0.25
C PRO A 50 51.47 16.92 0.57
N LEU A 51 50.30 17.17 -0.05
CA LEU A 51 48.98 17.05 0.58
C LEU A 51 48.39 15.64 0.45
N ALA A 52 49.02 14.73 -0.29
CA ALA A 52 48.45 13.42 -0.59
C ALA A 52 48.11 12.60 0.67
N GLN A 53 48.87 12.77 1.75
CA GLN A 53 48.59 12.07 3.00
C GLN A 53 47.36 12.64 3.73
N GLU A 54 47.15 13.96 3.66
CA GLU A 54 46.00 14.63 4.25
C GLU A 54 44.75 14.34 3.44
N GLU A 55 44.81 14.51 2.11
CA GLU A 55 43.72 14.19 1.18
C GLU A 55 43.29 12.71 1.29
N TYR A 56 44.24 11.79 1.43
CA TYR A 56 43.93 10.37 1.65
C TYR A 56 43.18 10.15 2.97
N ARG A 57 43.59 10.84 4.04
CA ARG A 57 42.93 10.73 5.35
C ARG A 57 41.49 11.26 5.28
N GLU A 58 41.29 12.44 4.69
CA GLU A 58 39.97 13.03 4.51
C GLU A 58 39.07 12.13 3.64
N ALA A 59 39.61 11.58 2.55
CA ALA A 59 38.86 10.67 1.70
C ALA A 59 38.45 9.38 2.42
N VAL A 60 39.34 8.80 3.24
CA VAL A 60 39.01 7.62 4.06
C VAL A 60 37.92 7.95 5.08
N GLU A 61 38.03 9.07 5.79
CA GLU A 61 37.01 9.51 6.74
C GLU A 61 35.64 9.69 6.07
N HIS A 62 35.61 10.26 4.86
CA HIS A 62 34.37 10.42 4.08
C HIS A 62 33.79 9.08 3.62
N VAL A 63 34.62 8.13 3.17
CA VAL A 63 34.17 6.79 2.80
C VAL A 63 33.59 6.06 4.02
N GLU A 64 34.25 6.13 5.17
CA GLU A 64 33.74 5.53 6.42
C GLU A 64 32.40 6.13 6.88
N GLU A 65 32.16 7.41 6.60
CA GLU A 65 30.86 8.05 6.86
C GLU A 65 29.78 7.52 5.89
N LEU A 66 30.09 7.46 4.59
CA LEU A 66 29.16 6.95 3.58
C LEU A 66 28.82 5.46 3.80
N GLU A 67 29.78 4.65 4.24
CA GLU A 67 29.54 3.25 4.59
C GLU A 67 28.56 3.12 5.76
N ARG A 68 28.71 3.93 6.81
CA ARG A 68 27.76 3.98 7.93
C ARG A 68 26.36 4.40 7.47
N GLN A 69 26.27 5.45 6.65
CA GLN A 69 24.98 5.90 6.11
C GLN A 69 24.32 4.83 5.24
N ARG A 70 25.10 4.11 4.43
CA ARG A 70 24.60 2.99 3.63
C ARG A 70 24.04 1.88 4.52
N GLU A 71 24.78 1.48 5.54
CA GLU A 71 24.35 0.42 6.49
C GLU A 71 23.07 0.81 7.23
N ASP A 72 22.95 2.07 7.65
CA ASP A 72 21.73 2.60 8.28
C ASP A 72 20.54 2.54 7.31
N LEU A 73 20.73 2.97 6.06
CA LEU A 73 19.70 2.92 5.02
C LEU A 73 19.27 1.49 4.66
N GLU A 74 20.23 0.57 4.53
CA GLU A 74 19.93 -0.85 4.29
C GLU A 74 19.14 -1.45 5.45
N THR A 75 19.47 -1.06 6.68
CA THR A 75 18.73 -1.51 7.88
C THR A 75 17.30 -0.97 7.86
N ALA A 76 17.14 0.33 7.59
CA ALA A 76 15.83 0.95 7.48
C ALA A 76 14.97 0.32 6.36
N LEU A 77 15.59 -0.04 5.23
CA LEU A 77 14.90 -0.72 4.13
C LEU A 77 14.36 -2.09 4.58
N ARG A 78 15.18 -2.91 5.23
CA ARG A 78 14.77 -4.23 5.75
C ARG A 78 13.65 -4.10 6.78
N GLU A 79 13.69 -3.07 7.63
CA GLU A 79 12.63 -2.79 8.60
C GLU A 79 11.32 -2.39 7.92
N LEU A 80 11.39 -1.54 6.89
CA LEU A 80 10.23 -1.11 6.12
C LEU A 80 9.60 -2.29 5.37
N GLU A 81 10.39 -3.13 4.71
CA GLU A 81 9.92 -4.35 4.04
C GLU A 81 9.25 -5.34 5.02
N LYS A 82 9.74 -5.40 6.27
CA LYS A 82 9.08 -6.20 7.30
C LYS A 82 7.75 -5.57 7.71
N LEU A 83 7.71 -4.25 7.91
CA LEU A 83 6.49 -3.53 8.29
C LEU A 83 5.39 -3.66 7.23
N ILE A 84 5.76 -3.58 5.94
CA ILE A 84 4.84 -3.79 4.81
C ILE A 84 4.22 -5.18 4.92
N ARG A 85 5.05 -6.24 4.99
CA ARG A 85 4.56 -7.63 5.10
C ARG A 85 3.67 -7.88 6.32
N ASP A 86 4.00 -7.29 7.46
CA ASP A 86 3.19 -7.42 8.67
C ASP A 86 1.85 -6.67 8.53
N THR A 87 1.86 -5.51 7.88
CA THR A 87 0.65 -4.74 7.58
C THR A 87 -0.25 -5.47 6.59
N ASP A 88 0.31 -6.03 5.51
CA ASP A 88 -0.45 -6.78 4.51
C ASP A 88 -1.13 -8.01 5.12
N ARG A 89 -0.42 -8.72 6.00
CA ARG A 89 -1.01 -9.82 6.78
C ARG A 89 -2.18 -9.33 7.63
N GLN A 90 -2.04 -8.19 8.31
CA GLN A 90 -3.11 -7.62 9.12
C GLN A 90 -4.31 -7.16 8.27
N ILE A 91 -4.06 -6.58 7.09
CA ILE A 91 -5.09 -6.19 6.13
C ILE A 91 -5.90 -7.42 5.71
N ARG A 92 -5.22 -8.51 5.33
CA ARG A 92 -5.86 -9.76 4.90
C ARG A 92 -6.72 -10.37 6.00
N ASP A 93 -6.17 -10.52 7.20
CA ASP A 93 -6.92 -11.05 8.36
C ASP A 93 -8.14 -10.19 8.69
N SER A 94 -7.99 -8.87 8.65
CA SER A 94 -9.07 -7.92 8.90
C SER A 94 -10.15 -8.01 7.82
N PHE A 95 -9.75 -8.12 6.56
CA PHE A 95 -10.65 -8.27 5.42
C PHE A 95 -11.46 -9.56 5.53
N GLU A 96 -10.82 -10.72 5.70
CA GLU A 96 -11.49 -12.02 5.79
C GLU A 96 -12.53 -12.05 6.92
N ARG A 97 -12.16 -11.55 8.10
CA ARG A 97 -13.07 -11.45 9.25
C ARG A 97 -14.27 -10.56 8.95
N THR A 98 -14.02 -9.40 8.35
CA THR A 98 -15.08 -8.43 8.03
C THR A 98 -15.99 -8.95 6.92
N PHE A 99 -15.41 -9.60 5.90
CA PHE A 99 -16.16 -10.23 4.81
C PHE A 99 -17.03 -11.37 5.31
N ALA A 100 -16.49 -12.27 6.13
CA ALA A 100 -17.26 -13.36 6.72
C ALA A 100 -18.45 -12.85 7.55
N ALA A 101 -18.24 -11.80 8.36
CA ALA A 101 -19.31 -11.15 9.11
C ALA A 101 -20.34 -10.49 8.17
N ALA A 102 -19.88 -9.77 7.14
CA ALA A 102 -20.76 -9.13 6.16
C ALA A 102 -21.58 -10.16 5.36
N ALA A 103 -20.99 -11.30 4.99
CA ALA A 103 -21.69 -12.36 4.28
C ALA A 103 -22.82 -12.98 5.11
N GLN A 104 -22.56 -13.22 6.40
CA GLN A 104 -23.59 -13.71 7.35
C GLN A 104 -24.70 -12.67 7.54
N ASN A 105 -24.33 -11.41 7.80
CA ASN A 105 -25.32 -10.34 7.95
C ASN A 105 -26.13 -10.13 6.66
N PHE A 106 -25.54 -10.32 5.49
CA PHE A 106 -26.22 -10.19 4.21
C PHE A 106 -27.32 -11.24 4.05
N GLU A 107 -27.04 -12.50 4.41
CA GLU A 107 -28.05 -13.56 4.43
C GLU A 107 -29.23 -13.20 5.34
N GLU A 108 -28.95 -12.71 6.56
CA GLU A 108 -29.98 -12.30 7.52
C GLU A 108 -30.80 -11.10 7.04
N VAL A 109 -30.15 -10.09 6.46
CA VAL A 109 -30.83 -8.88 5.97
C VAL A 109 -31.67 -9.21 4.74
N VAL A 110 -31.18 -10.05 3.83
CA VAL A 110 -31.93 -10.47 2.64
C VAL A 110 -33.18 -11.27 3.01
N ASP A 111 -33.10 -12.17 4.00
CA ASP A 111 -34.27 -12.93 4.46
C ASP A 111 -35.38 -12.00 4.99
N LYS A 112 -35.01 -10.93 5.72
CA LYS A 112 -35.97 -9.90 6.19
C LYS A 112 -36.55 -9.07 5.06
N LEU A 113 -35.73 -8.65 4.09
CA LEU A 113 -36.14 -7.75 3.01
C LEU A 113 -36.86 -8.46 1.85
N PHE A 114 -36.60 -9.76 1.65
CA PHE A 114 -37.20 -10.59 0.60
C PHE A 114 -37.80 -11.86 1.22
N PRO A 115 -39.09 -11.87 1.58
CA PRO A 115 -39.74 -13.05 2.16
C PRO A 115 -39.61 -14.28 1.25
N GLY A 116 -38.87 -15.30 1.68
CA GLY A 116 -38.60 -16.52 0.90
C GLY A 116 -37.50 -16.37 -0.17
N GLY A 117 -36.78 -15.24 -0.17
CA GLY A 117 -35.58 -15.03 -0.98
C GLY A 117 -34.31 -15.48 -0.24
N ARG A 118 -33.23 -15.67 -1.00
CA ARG A 118 -31.89 -15.93 -0.43
C ARG A 118 -30.86 -15.05 -1.13
N GLY A 119 -29.85 -14.62 -0.38
CA GLY A 119 -28.72 -13.85 -0.91
C GLY A 119 -27.41 -14.47 -0.46
N ARG A 120 -26.35 -14.31 -1.23
CA ARG A 120 -24.99 -14.72 -0.83
C ARG A 120 -23.96 -13.74 -1.39
N LEU A 121 -22.92 -13.49 -0.61
CA LEU A 121 -21.71 -12.79 -1.06
C LEU A 121 -20.63 -13.80 -1.40
N ARG A 122 -19.94 -13.61 -2.53
CA ARG A 122 -18.78 -14.41 -2.93
C ARG A 122 -17.60 -13.52 -3.25
N LEU A 123 -16.41 -13.96 -2.86
CA LEU A 123 -15.16 -13.34 -3.32
C LEU A 123 -14.90 -13.82 -4.74
N VAL A 124 -14.56 -12.89 -5.63
CA VAL A 124 -14.17 -13.19 -7.01
C VAL A 124 -12.66 -13.04 -7.08
N HIS A 125 -12.01 -14.07 -7.60
CA HIS A 125 -10.57 -14.06 -7.78
C HIS A 125 -10.17 -13.76 -9.22
N ALA A 126 -8.97 -13.20 -9.45
CA ALA A 126 -8.53 -12.83 -10.81
C ALA A 126 -8.46 -14.02 -11.77
N ARG A 127 -8.28 -15.23 -11.23
CA ARG A 127 -8.29 -16.48 -12.00
C ARG A 127 -9.70 -16.92 -12.45
N ASP A 128 -10.77 -16.37 -11.84
CA ASP A 128 -12.15 -16.71 -12.17
C ASP A 128 -12.68 -15.95 -13.41
N GLU A 129 -12.07 -14.83 -13.78
CA GLU A 129 -12.44 -14.01 -14.94
C GLU A 129 -11.75 -14.39 -16.25
N ALA A 130 -10.94 -15.45 -16.29
CA ALA A 130 -10.38 -15.93 -17.55
C ALA A 130 -11.52 -16.20 -18.54
N PRO A 131 -11.66 -15.40 -19.63
CA PRO A 131 -12.74 -15.63 -20.57
C PRO A 131 -12.53 -17.03 -21.12
N ALA A 132 -13.58 -17.86 -21.06
CA ALA A 132 -13.62 -19.09 -21.81
C ALA A 132 -13.20 -18.74 -23.23
N ARG A 133 -11.98 -19.15 -23.62
CA ARG A 133 -11.42 -18.84 -24.93
C ARG A 133 -12.46 -19.24 -25.96
N THR A 134 -13.11 -18.24 -26.56
CA THR A 134 -14.08 -18.46 -27.60
C THR A 134 -13.34 -19.12 -28.75
N LEU A 135 -13.70 -20.36 -29.03
CA LEU A 135 -13.27 -21.08 -30.23
C LEU A 135 -13.62 -20.22 -31.45
N GLY A 136 -12.60 -19.71 -32.14
CA GLY A 136 -12.73 -19.13 -33.48
C GLY A 136 -12.20 -17.72 -33.65
N ALA A 137 -10.88 -17.60 -33.79
CA ALA A 137 -10.18 -16.60 -34.63
C ALA A 137 -8.70 -17.05 -34.66
N GLN A 138 -8.35 -17.86 -35.65
CA GLN A 138 -7.59 -17.44 -36.85
C GLN A 138 -6.11 -17.26 -36.56
N ASP A 139 -5.35 -18.16 -37.20
CA ASP A 139 -3.92 -18.17 -37.32
C ASP A 139 -3.39 -16.78 -37.72
N ALA A 140 -2.52 -16.24 -36.87
CA ALA A 140 -1.57 -15.23 -37.27
C ALA A 140 -0.22 -15.76 -36.83
N ASP A 141 0.54 -16.20 -37.84
CA ASP A 141 1.98 -16.38 -37.76
C ASP A 141 2.61 -15.13 -37.12
N ASP A 142 3.45 -15.33 -36.11
CA ASP A 142 4.59 -14.45 -35.88
C ASP A 142 5.70 -15.30 -35.24
N ASP A 143 6.65 -15.65 -36.10
CA ASP A 143 8.00 -16.10 -35.75
C ASP A 143 8.73 -14.94 -35.06
N GLU A 144 9.05 -15.06 -33.78
CA GLU A 144 10.24 -14.43 -33.21
C GLU A 144 10.71 -15.20 -31.95
N PRO A 145 11.88 -15.87 -31.99
CA PRO A 145 12.47 -16.46 -30.81
C PRO A 145 13.37 -15.40 -30.15
N THR A 146 12.90 -14.77 -29.08
CA THR A 146 13.79 -13.95 -28.23
C THR A 146 14.41 -14.82 -27.13
N ALA A 147 15.74 -14.74 -27.11
CA ALA A 147 16.65 -15.57 -26.37
C ALA A 147 16.50 -15.48 -24.85
N ALA A 148 16.89 -16.58 -24.21
CA ALA A 148 17.13 -16.72 -22.80
C ALA A 148 18.01 -15.59 -22.23
N GLY A 149 17.48 -14.94 -21.19
CA GLY A 149 18.25 -14.22 -20.18
C GLY A 149 17.83 -14.78 -18.82
N GLU A 150 18.65 -15.67 -18.27
CA GLU A 150 18.64 -16.03 -16.86
C GLU A 150 19.21 -14.83 -16.10
N ASP A 151 18.39 -14.11 -15.35
CA ASP A 151 18.86 -13.22 -14.30
C ASP A 151 17.90 -13.29 -13.10
N ASP A 152 18.46 -13.82 -12.02
CA ASP A 152 18.21 -13.56 -10.60
C ASP A 152 16.81 -13.82 -10.01
N HIS A 153 16.68 -14.97 -9.34
CA HIS A 153 15.64 -15.27 -8.37
C HIS A 153 15.77 -14.35 -7.13
N GLY A 154 15.23 -13.14 -7.21
CA GLY A 154 14.66 -12.48 -6.03
C GLY A 154 13.49 -13.33 -5.51
N PRO A 155 13.20 -13.34 -4.18
CA PRO A 155 12.18 -14.21 -3.64
C PRO A 155 10.88 -13.91 -4.37
N ALA A 156 10.32 -14.95 -4.99
CA ALA A 156 9.01 -14.90 -5.60
C ALA A 156 8.05 -14.22 -4.64
N ALA A 157 7.47 -13.10 -5.06
CA ALA A 157 6.23 -12.60 -4.51
C ALA A 157 5.17 -13.67 -4.84
N GLU A 158 5.10 -14.69 -4.00
CA GLU A 158 4.10 -15.74 -4.05
C GLU A 158 2.74 -15.08 -3.76
N ASP A 159 1.91 -14.99 -4.81
CA ASP A 159 0.46 -14.78 -4.78
C ASP A 159 -0.05 -13.56 -3.97
N GLU A 160 0.40 -12.35 -4.30
CA GLU A 160 -0.22 -11.11 -3.80
C GLU A 160 -1.49 -10.76 -4.61
N ASP A 161 -2.64 -10.87 -3.94
CA ASP A 161 -3.89 -10.15 -4.20
C ASP A 161 -4.66 -10.42 -5.50
N ASP A 162 -4.92 -11.69 -5.81
CA ASP A 162 -5.92 -12.05 -6.81
C ASP A 162 -7.36 -11.97 -6.26
N VAL A 163 -7.76 -11.02 -5.39
CA VAL A 163 -9.19 -10.75 -5.10
C VAL A 163 -9.61 -9.51 -5.88
N LEU A 164 -10.33 -9.72 -6.99
CA LEU A 164 -10.79 -8.63 -7.86
C LEU A 164 -12.03 -7.92 -7.30
N GLY A 165 -12.84 -8.61 -6.49
CA GLY A 165 -14.04 -8.00 -5.93
C GLY A 165 -14.98 -8.96 -5.21
N VAL A 166 -16.20 -8.46 -4.99
CA VAL A 166 -17.28 -9.18 -4.32
C VAL A 166 -18.45 -9.32 -5.30
N GLU A 167 -18.85 -10.55 -5.60
CA GLU A 167 -20.08 -10.84 -6.35
C GLU A 167 -21.26 -10.98 -5.39
N ILE A 168 -22.37 -10.32 -5.75
CA ILE A 168 -23.64 -10.36 -5.03
C ILE A 168 -24.61 -11.25 -5.81
N GLU A 169 -24.98 -12.37 -5.21
CA GLU A 169 -26.00 -13.27 -5.77
C GLU A 169 -27.30 -13.15 -4.97
N ILE A 170 -28.42 -13.00 -5.67
CA ILE A 170 -29.75 -13.00 -5.05
C ILE A 170 -30.70 -13.91 -5.82
N THR A 171 -31.52 -14.61 -5.04
CA THR A 171 -32.63 -15.44 -5.48
C THR A 171 -33.92 -14.89 -4.88
N PRO A 172 -34.70 -14.09 -5.61
CA PRO A 172 -36.00 -13.60 -5.13
C PRO A 172 -37.01 -14.76 -4.99
N ALA A 173 -38.04 -14.55 -4.18
CA ALA A 173 -39.07 -15.56 -3.90
C ALA A 173 -39.64 -16.20 -5.19
N GLY A 174 -39.45 -17.51 -5.35
CA GLY A 174 -39.98 -18.29 -6.48
C GLY A 174 -39.28 -18.08 -7.82
N LYS A 175 -38.14 -17.39 -7.88
CA LYS A 175 -37.35 -17.16 -9.10
C LYS A 175 -35.99 -17.85 -9.03
N GLU A 176 -35.36 -18.06 -10.18
CA GLU A 176 -33.97 -18.54 -10.27
C GLU A 176 -32.97 -17.47 -9.79
N MET A 177 -31.79 -17.92 -9.38
CA MET A 177 -30.66 -17.05 -9.00
C MET A 177 -30.28 -16.15 -10.17
N LYS A 178 -30.20 -14.84 -9.93
CA LYS A 178 -29.88 -13.84 -10.96
C LYS A 178 -28.77 -12.93 -10.50
N ARG A 179 -27.90 -12.54 -11.45
CA ARG A 179 -26.96 -11.42 -11.26
C ARG A 179 -27.73 -10.11 -11.09
N LEU A 180 -27.16 -9.17 -10.34
CA LEU A 180 -27.75 -7.85 -10.07
C LEU A 180 -28.20 -7.12 -11.35
N SER A 181 -27.47 -7.26 -12.45
CA SER A 181 -27.79 -6.65 -13.74
C SER A 181 -29.18 -7.06 -14.29
N LEU A 182 -29.65 -8.26 -13.94
CA LEU A 182 -30.88 -8.89 -14.43
C LEU A 182 -32.11 -8.70 -13.52
N LEU A 183 -31.99 -7.93 -12.43
CA LEU A 183 -33.08 -7.64 -11.49
C LEU A 183 -33.91 -6.40 -11.90
N SER A 184 -35.09 -6.20 -11.31
CA SER A 184 -35.88 -4.97 -11.49
C SER A 184 -35.22 -3.76 -10.80
N GLY A 185 -35.58 -2.51 -11.17
CA GLY A 185 -35.01 -1.31 -10.55
C GLY A 185 -35.21 -1.24 -9.02
N GLY A 186 -36.40 -1.62 -8.54
CA GLY A 186 -36.69 -1.71 -7.10
C GLY A 186 -35.95 -2.87 -6.42
N GLU A 187 -35.87 -4.04 -7.08
CA GLU A 187 -35.12 -5.20 -6.58
C GLU A 187 -33.61 -4.87 -6.48
N LYS A 188 -33.04 -4.17 -7.46
CA LYS A 188 -31.63 -3.70 -7.43
C LYS A 188 -31.38 -2.75 -6.26
N SER A 189 -32.29 -1.80 -6.04
CA SER A 189 -32.17 -0.81 -4.95
C SER A 189 -32.24 -1.48 -3.58
N MET A 190 -33.19 -2.41 -3.38
CA MET A 190 -33.29 -3.20 -2.16
C MET A 190 -32.08 -4.10 -1.93
N THR A 191 -31.54 -4.69 -3.00
CA THR A 191 -30.31 -5.49 -2.94
C THR A 191 -29.12 -4.65 -2.49
N ALA A 192 -28.95 -3.46 -3.07
CA ALA A 192 -27.87 -2.54 -2.72
C ALA A 192 -27.98 -2.10 -1.26
N LEU A 193 -29.21 -1.77 -0.80
CA LEU A 193 -29.49 -1.50 0.61
C LEU A 193 -29.14 -2.69 1.49
N ALA A 194 -29.57 -3.91 1.13
CA ALA A 194 -29.26 -5.12 1.89
C ALA A 194 -27.75 -5.31 2.07
N PHE A 195 -26.98 -5.09 1.00
CA PHE A 195 -25.52 -5.16 1.03
C PHE A 195 -24.92 -4.06 1.93
N LEU A 196 -25.39 -2.82 1.80
CA LEU A 196 -24.93 -1.71 2.62
C LEU A 196 -25.15 -1.98 4.12
N PHE A 197 -26.35 -2.45 4.50
CA PHE A 197 -26.65 -2.82 5.87
C PHE A 197 -25.82 -4.00 6.35
N ALA A 198 -25.59 -5.00 5.51
CA ALA A 198 -24.74 -6.14 5.87
C ALA A 198 -23.31 -5.72 6.25
N VAL A 199 -22.74 -4.78 5.48
CA VAL A 199 -21.43 -4.19 5.76
C VAL A 199 -21.47 -3.33 7.02
N PHE A 200 -22.50 -2.51 7.19
CA PHE A 200 -22.68 -1.67 8.39
C PHE A 200 -22.80 -2.51 9.67
N LEU A 201 -23.48 -3.65 9.61
CA LEU A 201 -23.61 -4.55 10.75
C LEU A 201 -22.32 -5.34 11.03
N ALA A 202 -21.45 -5.52 10.03
CA ALA A 202 -20.16 -6.18 10.23
C ALA A 202 -19.17 -5.29 11.02
N ARG A 203 -19.31 -3.96 10.90
CA ARG A 203 -18.59 -2.97 11.71
C ARG A 203 -19.55 -1.88 12.18
N PRO A 204 -20.20 -2.08 13.34
CA PRO A 204 -21.23 -1.16 13.82
C PRO A 204 -20.64 0.22 14.12
N CYS A 205 -21.26 1.25 13.54
CA CYS A 205 -20.98 2.65 13.82
C CYS A 205 -21.99 3.19 14.83
N PRO A 206 -21.62 4.20 15.65
CA PRO A 206 -22.54 4.79 16.61
C PRO A 206 -23.80 5.41 15.97
N PHE A 207 -23.66 5.94 14.75
CA PHE A 207 -24.76 6.50 13.98
C PHE A 207 -24.56 6.30 12.47
N TYR A 208 -25.66 6.33 11.72
CA TYR A 208 -25.72 6.25 10.27
C TYR A 208 -26.56 7.39 9.71
N ILE A 209 -26.14 7.97 8.59
CA ILE A 209 -26.88 8.98 7.84
C ILE A 209 -27.25 8.39 6.49
N LEU A 210 -28.55 8.40 6.16
CA LEU A 210 -29.09 7.88 4.92
C LEU A 210 -29.77 9.04 4.18
N ASP A 211 -29.27 9.39 2.99
CA ASP A 211 -29.77 10.51 2.20
C ASP A 211 -30.51 10.01 0.96
N GLU A 212 -31.84 10.13 0.96
CA GLU A 212 -32.78 9.74 -0.10
C GLU A 212 -32.56 8.32 -0.66
N VAL A 213 -32.09 7.40 0.17
CA VAL A 213 -31.72 6.04 -0.24
C VAL A 213 -32.94 5.19 -0.68
N GLU A 214 -34.14 5.57 -0.24
CA GLU A 214 -35.39 4.90 -0.54
C GLU A 214 -36.12 5.46 -1.77
N ALA A 215 -35.58 6.46 -2.47
CA ALA A 215 -36.30 7.17 -3.55
C ALA A 215 -36.76 6.26 -4.71
N ALA A 216 -36.07 5.13 -4.91
CA ALA A 216 -36.40 4.13 -5.93
C ALA A 216 -37.25 2.96 -5.42
N LEU A 217 -37.66 2.98 -4.15
CA LEU A 217 -38.46 1.93 -3.53
C LEU A 217 -39.97 2.22 -3.70
N ASP A 218 -40.74 1.14 -3.85
CA ASP A 218 -42.20 1.20 -3.76
C ASP A 218 -42.67 1.16 -2.30
N ASP A 219 -43.95 1.45 -2.07
CA ASP A 219 -44.56 1.47 -0.74
C ASP A 219 -44.29 0.20 0.10
N LEU A 220 -44.37 -0.98 -0.53
CA LEU A 220 -44.17 -2.26 0.16
C LEU A 220 -42.71 -2.43 0.59
N ASN A 221 -41.76 -2.06 -0.27
CA ASN A 221 -40.34 -2.16 0.03
C ASN A 221 -39.88 -1.07 1.01
N ILE A 222 -40.51 0.11 1.01
CA ILE A 222 -40.31 1.14 2.04
C ILE A 222 -40.69 0.58 3.41
N ASP A 223 -41.85 -0.07 3.57
CA ASP A 223 -42.24 -0.65 4.85
C ASP A 223 -41.20 -1.67 5.36
N ARG A 224 -40.69 -2.55 4.49
CA ARG A 224 -39.62 -3.52 4.84
C ARG A 224 -38.31 -2.85 5.24
N PHE A 225 -37.95 -1.78 4.54
CA PHE A 225 -36.77 -0.98 4.88
C PHE A 225 -36.92 -0.31 6.26
N LEU A 226 -38.10 0.22 6.57
CA LEU A 226 -38.39 0.82 7.88
C LEU A 226 -38.38 -0.21 9.00
N ASP A 227 -38.92 -1.40 8.77
CA ASP A 227 -38.86 -2.51 9.73
C ASP A 227 -37.41 -2.95 10.00
N LEU A 228 -36.57 -2.96 8.95
CA LEU A 228 -35.15 -3.21 9.10
C LEU A 228 -34.50 -2.16 10.00
N LEU A 229 -34.71 -0.86 9.72
CA LEU A 229 -34.19 0.25 10.53
C LEU A 229 -34.62 0.14 11.99
N ARG A 230 -35.91 -0.12 12.24
CA ARG A 230 -36.45 -0.31 13.60
C ARG A 230 -35.81 -1.48 14.32
N SER A 231 -35.55 -2.59 13.61
CA SER A 231 -34.92 -3.77 14.24
C SER A 231 -33.48 -3.51 14.69
N TYR A 232 -32.82 -2.49 14.15
CA TYR A 232 -31.44 -2.12 14.47
C TYR A 232 -31.31 -0.80 15.24
N SER A 233 -32.40 -0.07 15.47
CA SER A 233 -32.37 1.24 16.15
C SER A 233 -31.92 1.15 17.61
N GLU A 234 -32.04 -0.03 18.25
CA GLU A 234 -31.50 -0.29 19.58
C GLU A 234 -29.96 -0.33 19.61
N ARG A 235 -29.33 -0.64 18.48
CA ARG A 235 -27.87 -0.82 18.36
C ARG A 235 -27.17 0.39 17.75
N ALA A 236 -27.86 1.15 16.90
CA ALA A 236 -27.30 2.31 16.22
C ALA A 236 -28.35 3.41 16.00
N GLN A 237 -27.89 4.66 16.00
CA GLN A 237 -28.74 5.80 15.69
C GLN A 237 -28.86 5.99 14.17
N PHE A 238 -30.07 6.10 13.65
CA PHE A 238 -30.32 6.38 12.23
C PHE A 238 -30.83 7.81 12.03
N ILE A 239 -30.21 8.53 11.10
CA ILE A 239 -30.64 9.83 10.62
C ILE A 239 -31.00 9.66 9.15
N VAL A 240 -32.27 9.80 8.80
CA VAL A 240 -32.74 9.62 7.43
C VAL A 240 -33.20 10.97 6.87
N VAL A 241 -32.60 11.38 5.76
CA VAL A 241 -33.03 12.53 4.96
C VAL A 241 -33.91 12.01 3.85
N THR A 242 -35.16 12.48 3.82
CA THR A 242 -36.18 11.93 2.93
C THR A 242 -37.31 12.90 2.69
N HIS A 243 -37.97 12.74 1.55
CA HIS A 243 -39.26 13.35 1.24
C HIS A 243 -40.42 12.33 1.24
N GLN A 244 -40.14 11.05 1.54
CA GLN A 244 -41.14 9.98 1.55
C GLN A 244 -42.02 10.05 2.79
N LYS A 245 -43.34 10.13 2.60
CA LYS A 245 -44.31 10.27 3.70
C LYS A 245 -44.25 9.13 4.71
N ARG A 246 -44.18 7.88 4.21
CA ARG A 246 -44.09 6.67 5.06
C ARG A 246 -42.84 6.67 5.94
N THR A 247 -41.67 7.03 5.38
CA THR A 247 -40.43 7.16 6.16
C THR A 247 -40.56 8.24 7.23
N MET A 248 -41.14 9.40 6.90
CA MET A 248 -41.36 10.49 7.86
C MET A 248 -42.32 10.08 8.99
N GLU A 249 -43.38 9.35 8.69
CA GLU A 249 -44.37 8.89 9.68
C GLU A 249 -43.80 7.84 10.64
N ALA A 250 -42.81 7.06 10.20
CA ALA A 250 -42.20 6.00 10.99
C ALA A 250 -41.11 6.48 11.97
N ALA A 251 -40.67 7.73 11.88
CA ALA A 251 -39.57 8.28 12.67
C ALA A 251 -39.97 8.65 14.11
N ASP A 252 -39.02 8.58 15.05
CA ASP A 252 -39.25 9.03 16.43
C ASP A 252 -39.25 10.58 16.54
N CYS A 253 -38.37 11.21 15.76
CA CYS A 253 -38.16 12.65 15.72
C CYS A 253 -38.07 13.12 14.27
N LEU A 254 -38.81 14.17 13.94
CA LEU A 254 -38.75 14.85 12.65
C LEU A 254 -38.01 16.17 12.77
N TYR A 255 -37.06 16.40 11.88
CA TYR A 255 -36.39 17.68 11.69
C TYR A 255 -36.74 18.21 10.29
N GLY A 256 -37.46 19.32 10.23
CA GLY A 256 -37.82 20.00 8.99
C GLY A 256 -36.91 21.21 8.79
N VAL A 257 -36.42 21.40 7.56
CA VAL A 257 -35.72 22.63 7.16
C VAL A 257 -36.69 23.52 6.40
N SER A 258 -36.84 24.77 6.85
CA SER A 258 -37.65 25.78 6.19
C SER A 258 -36.76 26.97 5.81
N MET A 259 -37.01 27.58 4.65
CA MET A 259 -36.28 28.77 4.21
C MET A 259 -37.23 29.96 4.19
N GLY A 260 -36.90 30.99 4.96
CA GLY A 260 -37.66 32.24 4.96
C GLY A 260 -37.41 33.06 3.69
N SER A 261 -38.19 34.13 3.51
CA SER A 261 -37.96 35.11 2.44
C SER A 261 -36.65 35.90 2.60
N ASP A 262 -35.99 35.76 3.75
CA ASP A 262 -34.65 36.29 4.05
C ASP A 262 -33.51 35.38 3.54
N GLY A 263 -33.82 34.22 2.95
CA GLY A 263 -32.84 33.26 2.45
C GLY A 263 -32.11 32.50 3.56
N ILE A 264 -32.51 32.68 4.82
CA ILE A 264 -31.92 32.00 5.97
C ILE A 264 -32.69 30.70 6.22
N SER A 265 -31.96 29.59 6.24
CA SER A 265 -32.51 28.28 6.59
C SER A 265 -32.74 28.18 8.10
N LYS A 266 -33.94 27.80 8.50
CA LYS A 266 -34.34 27.55 9.89
C LYS A 266 -34.75 26.10 10.07
N VAL A 267 -34.23 25.47 11.10
CA VAL A 267 -34.55 24.09 11.46
C VAL A 267 -35.70 24.10 12.46
N ILE A 268 -36.73 23.31 12.17
CA ILE A 268 -37.87 23.05 13.04
C ILE A 268 -37.78 21.59 13.45
N SER A 269 -38.03 21.28 14.73
CA SER A 269 -38.04 19.89 15.20
C SER A 269 -39.38 19.56 15.84
N ARG A 270 -39.80 18.31 15.69
CA ARG A 270 -41.00 17.75 16.33
C ARG A 270 -40.74 16.31 16.69
N ARG A 271 -40.95 15.96 17.97
CA ARG A 271 -41.01 14.56 18.40
C ARG A 271 -42.38 13.99 18.04
N LEU A 272 -42.41 12.85 17.36
CA LEU A 272 -43.65 12.17 17.04
C LEU A 272 -44.10 11.36 18.27
N PRO A 273 -45.40 11.39 18.62
CA PRO A 273 -45.91 10.54 19.69
C PRO A 273 -45.77 9.08 19.27
N GLU A 274 -45.26 8.23 20.16
CA GLU A 274 -45.28 6.77 19.96
C GLU A 274 -46.74 6.35 19.73
N GLU A 275 -47.05 5.83 18.54
CA GLU A 275 -48.25 5.02 18.36
C GLU A 275 -48.07 3.77 19.24
N ARG A 276 -48.49 3.88 20.51
CA ARG A 276 -48.73 2.72 21.34
C ARG A 276 -49.67 1.82 20.55
N ALA A 277 -49.15 0.69 20.09
CA ALA A 277 -49.92 -0.39 19.49
C ALA A 277 -51.22 -0.56 20.27
N ALA A 278 -52.32 -0.15 19.64
CA ALA A 278 -53.64 -0.42 20.16
C ALA A 278 -53.92 -1.91 19.95
N ALA A 279 -54.21 -2.59 21.06
CA ALA A 279 -54.67 -3.98 21.22
C ALA A 279 -53.57 -5.06 21.37
#